data_AF-A0A952LE85-F1
#
_entry.id   AF-A0A952LE85-F1
#
_cell.length_a   1.000
_cell.length_b   1.000
_cell.length_c   1.000
_cell.angle_alpha   90.00
_cell.angle_beta   90.00
_cell.angle_gamma   90.00
#
_symmetry.space_group_name_H-M   'P 1'
#
loop_
_entity.id
_entity.type
_entity.pdbx_description
1 polymer ?
#
loop_
_entity_poly.entity_id
_entity_poly.type
_entity_poly.pdbx_seq_one_letter_code
_entity_poly.pdbx_strand_id
1 'polypeptide(L)'
;MSTAQAEISTILMDKVADWLTQSALAGNDLETLVKGFCERLAAAGLPLKRVHLTFSMLHPLYDALGFTWLRGQGLEVQGFRSENGVRSDRFLTSPYYHLLSNRLDHLRRRLEPSVRSEFPVFDELSSMGITDYMAFVHPFDGNTSQGMMGSWSTDSASGFSDSMISALLRIQNHLAIATKMAVLTKLADNMMTTYLGGDAGRRVLDGQIKRGEGDTIRAALVMGDMRGSTRLAETSGREIYIDTLNQFFDAVAAPFNRRGGQIMSFVGDGFIAVYPCERHRAQSEIACQAALAAAHKASARMTDLNLRRREQGLGDIGFGIGLHVGNVMFGNVGLTDRLTFSVFGSAVNEVQRLQTLTKKYPHSVLASEDFAGYCGANNWLTLGKEELRGIKQKLTVLAPELSGALALDEDGAAEPIYDRRSDAEQVILLHRDTTRLSATDPSKLQ
;
A
#
# COMPACT_ATOMS: atom_id res chain seq x y z
N MET A 1 12.54 -56.44 14.96
CA MET A 1 13.03 -55.66 13.81
C MET A 1 13.14 -54.21 14.25
N SER A 2 14.36 -53.69 14.34
CA SER A 2 14.62 -52.29 14.70
C SER A 2 14.09 -51.42 13.56
N THR A 3 13.05 -50.62 13.84
CA THR A 3 12.66 -49.52 12.96
C THR A 3 13.80 -48.53 12.98
N ALA A 4 14.59 -48.47 11.92
CA ALA A 4 15.57 -47.43 11.73
C ALA A 4 14.83 -46.08 11.81
N GLN A 5 14.99 -45.37 12.93
CA GLN A 5 14.62 -43.96 13.00
C GLN A 5 15.46 -43.27 11.93
N ALA A 6 14.80 -42.73 10.91
CA ALA A 6 15.49 -41.96 9.88
C ALA A 6 16.17 -40.77 10.57
N GLU A 7 17.49 -40.87 10.78
CA GLU A 7 18.28 -39.75 11.29
C GLU A 7 18.37 -38.68 10.21
N ILE A 8 18.06 -37.43 10.59
CA ILE A 8 18.21 -36.30 9.69
C ILE A 8 19.70 -36.07 9.44
N SER A 9 20.04 -35.88 8.18
CA SER A 9 21.40 -35.47 7.79
C SER A 9 21.68 -34.04 8.27
N THR A 10 22.57 -33.91 9.26
CA THR A 10 23.07 -32.61 9.74
C THR A 10 23.70 -31.80 8.60
N ILE A 11 24.44 -32.46 7.70
CA ILE A 11 25.07 -31.84 6.53
C ILE A 11 24.02 -31.19 5.61
N LEU A 12 22.88 -31.86 5.38
CA LEU A 12 21.82 -31.28 4.54
C LEU A 12 21.13 -30.12 5.24
N MET A 13 20.92 -30.20 6.56
CA MET A 13 20.37 -29.10 7.36
C MET A 13 21.28 -27.87 7.36
N ASP A 14 22.59 -28.07 7.48
CA ASP A 14 23.59 -26.98 7.42
C ASP A 14 23.55 -26.30 6.04
N LYS A 15 23.42 -27.08 4.95
CA LYS A 15 23.22 -26.50 3.61
C LYS A 15 21.93 -25.69 3.47
N VAL A 16 20.86 -26.05 4.19
CA VAL A 16 19.63 -25.24 4.23
C VAL A 16 19.90 -23.91 4.96
N ALA A 17 20.65 -23.94 6.07
CA ALA A 17 21.03 -22.74 6.81
C ALA A 17 21.93 -21.80 5.98
N ASP A 18 22.91 -22.36 5.26
CA ASP A 18 23.77 -21.62 4.33
C ASP A 18 22.96 -20.96 3.22
N TRP A 19 22.01 -21.71 2.64
CA TRP A 19 21.14 -21.18 1.59
C TRP A 19 20.24 -20.04 2.10
N LEU A 20 19.70 -20.15 3.32
CA LEU A 20 18.93 -19.08 3.95
C LEU A 20 19.79 -17.81 4.12
N THR A 21 21.02 -17.98 4.59
CA THR A 21 21.96 -16.88 4.77
C THR A 21 22.28 -16.19 3.45
N GLN A 22 22.62 -16.96 2.41
CA GLN A 22 22.89 -16.43 1.08
C GLN A 22 21.66 -15.75 0.46
N SER A 23 20.48 -16.33 0.63
CA SER A 23 19.22 -15.77 0.10
C SER A 23 18.85 -14.46 0.81
N ALA A 24 19.08 -14.37 2.12
CA ALA A 24 18.87 -13.13 2.87
C ALA A 24 19.83 -12.02 2.42
N LEU A 25 21.12 -12.34 2.21
CA LEU A 25 22.12 -11.39 1.70
C LEU A 25 21.83 -10.95 0.25
N ALA A 26 21.26 -11.84 -0.57
CA ALA A 26 20.84 -11.53 -1.93
C ALA A 26 19.58 -10.64 -2.00
N GLY A 27 18.88 -10.42 -0.89
CA GLY A 27 17.66 -9.61 -0.84
C GLY A 27 16.43 -10.31 -1.43
N ASN A 28 16.39 -11.65 -1.40
CA ASN A 28 15.22 -12.39 -1.88
C ASN A 28 13.96 -12.07 -1.04
N ASP A 29 12.80 -12.07 -1.70
CA ASP A 29 11.52 -11.83 -1.04
C ASP A 29 11.08 -12.98 -0.13
N LEU A 30 10.06 -12.72 0.70
CA LEU A 30 9.53 -13.70 1.65
C LEU A 30 8.98 -14.96 0.97
N GLU A 31 8.33 -14.81 -0.18
CA GLU A 31 7.77 -15.95 -0.92
C GLU A 31 8.88 -16.91 -1.38
N THR A 32 9.94 -16.37 -1.99
CA THR A 32 11.10 -17.13 -2.43
C THR A 32 11.81 -17.80 -1.25
N LEU A 33 11.98 -17.07 -0.15
CA LEU A 33 12.60 -17.60 1.07
C LEU A 33 11.79 -18.76 1.65
N VAL A 34 10.48 -18.57 1.87
CA VAL A 34 9.63 -19.58 2.50
C VAL A 34 9.48 -20.81 1.62
N LYS A 35 9.21 -20.64 0.32
CA LYS A 35 9.09 -21.76 -0.62
C LYS A 35 10.39 -22.55 -0.70
N GLY A 36 11.51 -21.86 -0.97
CA GLY A 36 12.81 -22.50 -1.15
C GLY A 36 13.31 -23.18 0.13
N PHE A 37 12.95 -22.64 1.30
CA PHE A 37 13.21 -23.24 2.59
C PHE A 37 12.43 -24.54 2.80
N CYS A 38 11.11 -24.53 2.60
CA CYS A 38 10.26 -25.71 2.81
C CYS A 38 10.65 -26.86 1.87
N GLU A 39 10.90 -26.56 0.59
CA GLU A 39 11.34 -27.55 -0.40
C GLU A 39 12.69 -28.19 -0.02
N ARG A 40 13.64 -27.40 0.50
CA ARG A 40 14.95 -27.91 0.92
C ARG A 40 14.86 -28.74 2.20
N LEU A 41 14.02 -28.38 3.16
CA LEU A 41 13.81 -29.21 4.34
C LEU A 41 13.16 -30.54 3.99
N ALA A 42 12.17 -30.54 3.09
CA ALA A 42 11.58 -31.77 2.58
C ALA A 42 12.63 -32.63 1.85
N ALA A 43 13.50 -32.03 1.04
CA ALA A 43 14.59 -32.72 0.35
C ALA A 43 15.70 -33.22 1.32
N ALA A 44 15.87 -32.57 2.47
CA ALA A 44 16.78 -32.98 3.54
C ALA A 44 16.26 -34.17 4.36
N GLY A 45 15.06 -34.67 4.07
CA GLY A 45 14.46 -35.85 4.70
C GLY A 45 13.53 -35.55 5.88
N LEU A 46 13.20 -34.29 6.14
CA LEU A 46 12.15 -33.96 7.12
C LEU A 46 10.77 -34.31 6.52
N PRO A 47 9.94 -35.12 7.22
CA PRO A 47 8.67 -35.59 6.69
C PRO A 47 7.58 -34.51 6.80
N LEU A 48 7.80 -33.34 6.21
CA LEU A 48 6.85 -32.23 6.23
C LEU A 48 5.67 -32.52 5.30
N LYS A 49 4.46 -32.28 5.82
CA LYS A 49 3.20 -32.32 5.07
C LYS A 49 2.68 -30.92 4.80
N ARG A 50 2.70 -30.08 5.84
CA ARG A 50 2.29 -28.68 5.80
C ARG A 50 3.25 -27.84 6.63
N VAL A 51 3.59 -26.67 6.13
CA VAL A 51 4.26 -25.60 6.89
C VAL A 51 3.40 -24.35 6.77
N HIS A 52 3.12 -23.69 7.88
CA HIS A 52 2.45 -22.40 7.89
C HIS A 52 3.33 -21.38 8.60
N LEU A 53 3.56 -20.23 7.99
CA LEU A 53 4.32 -19.13 8.58
C LEU A 53 3.51 -17.85 8.46
N THR A 54 3.45 -17.07 9.53
CA THR A 54 2.77 -15.79 9.57
C THR A 54 3.70 -14.74 10.13
N PHE A 55 3.75 -13.59 9.45
CA PHE A 55 4.58 -12.47 9.81
C PHE A 55 3.68 -11.27 10.10
N SER A 56 3.83 -10.66 11.27
CA SER A 56 3.23 -9.35 11.52
C SER A 56 4.02 -8.31 10.74
N MET A 57 3.34 -7.55 9.88
CA MET A 57 3.97 -6.52 9.05
C MET A 57 3.22 -5.20 9.22
N LEU A 58 3.96 -4.10 9.31
CA LEU A 58 3.41 -2.75 9.16
C LEU A 58 3.15 -2.49 7.66
N HIS A 59 2.12 -3.12 7.10
CA HIS A 59 1.70 -2.90 5.72
C HIS A 59 0.43 -2.03 5.68
N PRO A 60 0.33 -0.99 4.83
CA PRO A 60 -0.83 -0.08 4.81
C PRO A 60 -2.18 -0.78 4.55
N LEU A 61 -2.16 -1.92 3.84
CA LEU A 61 -3.35 -2.70 3.48
C LEU A 61 -3.60 -3.95 4.35
N TYR A 62 -2.59 -4.47 5.07
CA TYR A 62 -2.68 -5.77 5.79
C TYR A 62 -1.88 -5.72 7.10
N ASP A 63 -2.38 -6.37 8.15
CA ASP A 63 -1.69 -6.44 9.45
C ASP A 63 -0.72 -7.63 9.55
N ALA A 64 -0.96 -8.66 8.73
CA ALA A 64 -0.09 -9.82 8.63
C ALA A 64 -0.16 -10.49 7.24
N LEU A 65 0.92 -11.15 6.83
CA LEU A 65 0.91 -12.11 5.73
C LEU A 65 1.12 -13.52 6.27
N GLY A 66 0.30 -14.45 5.81
CA GLY A 66 0.47 -15.89 6.00
C GLY A 66 0.95 -16.58 4.74
N PHE A 67 1.78 -17.59 4.93
CA PHE A 67 2.35 -18.43 3.90
C PHE A 67 2.04 -19.87 4.28
N THR A 68 1.33 -20.60 3.43
CA THR A 68 1.02 -22.02 3.63
C THR A 68 1.69 -22.84 2.54
N TRP A 69 2.69 -23.62 2.91
CA TRP A 69 3.32 -24.59 2.03
C TRP A 69 2.73 -25.97 2.25
N LEU A 70 2.37 -26.66 1.16
CA LEU A 70 1.85 -28.01 1.16
C LEU A 70 2.70 -28.92 0.28
N ARG A 71 3.05 -30.10 0.81
CA ARG A 71 3.85 -31.09 0.08
C ARG A 71 3.15 -31.48 -1.23
N GLY A 72 3.80 -31.20 -2.35
CA GLY A 72 3.31 -31.50 -3.70
C GLY A 72 2.32 -30.48 -4.28
N GLN A 73 1.95 -29.43 -3.54
CA GLN A 73 1.05 -28.36 -4.03
C GLN A 73 1.74 -26.98 -4.09
N GLY A 74 2.85 -26.79 -3.36
CA GLY A 74 3.61 -25.54 -3.40
C GLY A 74 3.20 -24.58 -2.30
N LEU A 75 3.41 -23.28 -2.53
CA LEU A 75 3.17 -22.20 -1.57
C LEU A 75 1.91 -21.40 -1.94
N GLU A 76 1.06 -21.16 -0.96
CA GLU A 76 -0.05 -20.22 -1.02
C GLU A 76 0.22 -19.03 -0.09
N VAL A 77 -0.11 -17.82 -0.53
CA VAL A 77 0.09 -16.57 0.22
C VAL A 77 -1.27 -15.93 0.52
N GLN A 78 -1.50 -15.55 1.78
CA GLN A 78 -2.74 -14.93 2.24
C GLN A 78 -2.46 -13.67 3.06
N GLY A 79 -3.15 -12.57 2.78
CA GLY A 79 -3.13 -11.37 3.61
C GLY A 79 -4.23 -11.36 4.67
N PHE A 80 -3.90 -10.94 5.88
CA PHE A 80 -4.83 -10.78 7.00
C PHE A 80 -4.97 -9.32 7.40
N ARG A 81 -6.19 -8.91 7.75
CA ARG A 81 -6.52 -7.58 8.27
C ARG A 81 -7.40 -7.72 9.51
N SER A 82 -7.13 -6.91 10.52
CA SER A 82 -7.91 -6.73 11.73
C SER A 82 -8.87 -5.56 11.51
N GLU A 83 -10.17 -5.80 11.73
CA GLU A 83 -11.16 -4.73 11.70
C GLU A 83 -11.08 -3.94 13.01
N ASN A 84 -10.81 -2.63 12.95
CA ASN A 84 -10.76 -1.73 14.11
C ASN A 84 -9.80 -2.16 15.24
N GLY A 85 -8.73 -2.90 14.94
CA GLY A 85 -7.82 -3.46 15.94
C GLY A 85 -8.42 -4.62 16.75
N VAL A 86 -9.61 -5.10 16.38
CA VAL A 86 -10.25 -6.29 16.96
C VAL A 86 -9.66 -7.53 16.28
N ARG A 87 -9.10 -8.41 17.10
CA ARG A 87 -8.55 -9.70 16.65
C ARG A 87 -9.68 -10.60 16.18
N SER A 88 -9.48 -11.31 15.07
CA SER A 88 -10.49 -12.25 14.56
C SER A 88 -10.74 -13.41 15.52
N ASP A 89 -11.98 -13.90 15.57
CA ASP A 89 -12.37 -15.07 16.39
C ASP A 89 -11.52 -16.31 16.07
N ARG A 90 -11.13 -16.48 14.79
CA ARG A 90 -10.22 -17.55 14.33
C ARG A 90 -8.82 -17.41 14.94
N PHE A 91 -8.31 -16.20 15.16
CA PHE A 91 -7.03 -16.00 15.85
C PHE A 91 -7.15 -16.26 17.35
N LEU A 92 -8.19 -15.75 18.01
CA LEU A 92 -8.41 -15.92 19.45
C LEU A 92 -8.54 -17.39 19.87
N THR A 93 -9.05 -18.23 18.97
CA THR A 93 -9.20 -19.68 19.16
C THR A 93 -8.03 -20.50 18.58
N SER A 94 -6.93 -19.85 18.19
CA SER A 94 -5.78 -20.52 17.56
C SER A 94 -4.70 -20.97 18.55
N PRO A 95 -3.89 -21.99 18.19
CA PRO A 95 -2.68 -22.34 18.93
C PRO A 95 -1.72 -21.15 19.12
N TYR A 96 -1.65 -20.22 18.16
CA TYR A 96 -0.78 -19.04 18.24
C TYR A 96 -1.21 -18.08 19.36
N TYR A 97 -2.51 -17.82 19.49
CA TYR A 97 -3.02 -17.00 20.58
C TYR A 97 -2.79 -17.65 21.95
N HIS A 98 -2.91 -18.98 22.04
CA HIS A 98 -2.56 -19.72 23.24
C HIS A 98 -1.08 -19.57 23.61
N LEU A 99 -0.16 -19.71 22.64
CA LEU A 99 1.28 -19.50 22.85
C LEU A 99 1.58 -18.10 23.39
N LEU A 100 1.01 -17.05 22.76
CA LEU A 100 1.22 -15.66 23.18
C LEU A 100 0.64 -15.37 24.56
N SER A 101 -0.58 -15.83 24.83
CA SER A 101 -1.28 -15.55 26.11
C SER A 101 -0.61 -16.21 27.30
N ASN A 102 0.04 -17.36 27.07
CA ASN A 102 0.75 -18.11 28.10
C ASN A 102 2.28 -17.91 28.08
N ARG A 103 2.79 -17.06 27.19
CA ARG A 103 4.24 -16.80 27.01
C ARG A 103 5.04 -18.09 26.78
N LEU A 104 4.55 -18.93 25.88
CA LEU A 104 5.20 -20.18 25.48
C LEU A 104 5.87 -20.01 24.11
N ASP A 105 7.06 -20.59 23.95
CA ASP A 105 7.81 -20.51 22.69
C ASP A 105 7.28 -21.50 21.63
N HIS A 106 6.78 -22.65 22.07
CA HIS A 106 6.28 -23.70 21.18
C HIS A 106 5.25 -24.61 21.85
N LEU A 107 4.43 -25.25 21.01
CA LEU A 107 3.39 -26.19 21.39
C LEU A 107 3.45 -27.38 20.43
N ARG A 108 3.50 -28.59 20.95
CA ARG A 108 3.37 -29.81 20.16
C ARG A 108 2.12 -30.60 20.54
N ARG A 109 1.44 -31.14 19.54
CA ARG A 109 0.28 -32.02 19.69
C ARG A 109 0.33 -33.15 18.68
N ARG A 110 0.15 -34.38 19.17
CA ARG A 110 -0.20 -35.53 18.35
C ARG A 110 -1.69 -35.43 18.02
N LEU A 111 -2.03 -35.55 16.75
CA LEU A 111 -3.41 -35.41 16.29
C LEU A 111 -3.99 -36.81 16.09
N GLU A 112 -5.09 -37.08 16.76
CA GLU A 112 -5.85 -38.33 16.65
C GLU A 112 -7.28 -38.00 16.20
N PRO A 113 -7.77 -38.57 15.08
CA PRO A 113 -9.08 -38.22 14.52
C PRO A 113 -10.28 -38.45 15.45
N SER A 114 -10.13 -39.30 16.48
CA SER A 114 -11.19 -39.70 17.39
C SER A 114 -11.32 -38.84 18.66
N VAL A 115 -10.44 -37.86 18.86
CA VAL A 115 -10.42 -37.02 20.06
C VAL A 115 -10.98 -35.64 19.73
N ARG A 116 -11.77 -35.05 20.64
CA ARG A 116 -12.26 -33.68 20.48
C ARG A 116 -11.07 -32.72 20.42
N SER A 117 -10.98 -31.95 19.33
CA SER A 117 -9.89 -31.01 19.11
C SER A 117 -9.87 -29.88 20.14
N GLU A 118 -8.68 -29.62 20.69
CA GLU A 118 -8.38 -28.49 21.58
C GLU A 118 -8.52 -27.13 20.84
N PHE A 119 -8.18 -27.11 19.55
CA PHE A 119 -8.29 -25.94 18.69
C PHE A 119 -8.99 -26.30 17.38
N PRO A 120 -9.88 -25.46 16.81
CA PRO A 120 -10.62 -25.77 15.59
C PRO A 120 -9.74 -26.13 14.38
N VAL A 121 -8.53 -25.55 14.29
CA VAL A 121 -7.58 -25.85 13.22
C VAL A 121 -7.12 -27.32 13.23
N PHE A 122 -7.19 -28.02 14.36
CA PHE A 122 -6.81 -29.43 14.43
C PHE A 122 -7.80 -30.36 13.73
N ASP A 123 -9.08 -29.98 13.65
CA ASP A 123 -10.08 -30.73 12.88
C ASP A 123 -9.77 -30.65 11.38
N GLU A 124 -9.48 -29.43 10.88
CA GLU A 124 -9.01 -29.19 9.50
C GLU A 124 -7.75 -30.04 9.21
N LEU A 125 -6.76 -29.98 10.11
CA LEU A 125 -5.50 -30.71 9.95
C LEU A 125 -5.65 -32.23 9.96
N SER A 126 -6.47 -32.76 10.88
CA SER A 126 -6.72 -34.20 10.99
C SER A 126 -7.41 -34.73 9.73
N SER A 127 -8.33 -33.95 9.13
CA SER A 127 -8.96 -34.30 7.86
C SER A 127 -7.97 -34.39 6.68
N MET A 128 -6.83 -33.69 6.77
CA MET A 128 -5.72 -33.75 5.80
C MET A 128 -4.75 -34.91 6.06
N GLY A 129 -5.03 -35.76 7.06
CA GLY A 129 -4.19 -36.89 7.45
C GLY A 129 -2.93 -36.51 8.24
N ILE A 130 -2.90 -35.32 8.85
CA ILE A 130 -1.79 -34.90 9.70
C ILE A 130 -1.89 -35.59 11.05
N THR A 131 -0.75 -36.10 11.54
CA THR A 131 -0.62 -36.92 12.74
C THR A 131 0.17 -36.21 13.85
N ASP A 132 0.96 -35.20 13.51
CA ASP A 132 1.74 -34.40 14.45
C ASP A 132 1.77 -32.94 14.00
N TYR A 133 1.61 -32.06 14.98
CA TYR A 133 1.58 -30.62 14.81
C TYR A 133 2.50 -29.96 15.83
N MET A 134 3.36 -29.05 15.36
CA MET A 134 4.21 -28.25 16.22
C MET A 134 4.08 -26.77 15.82
N ALA A 135 3.47 -25.96 16.69
CA ALA A 135 3.44 -24.50 16.56
C ALA A 135 4.59 -23.87 17.32
N PHE A 136 5.00 -22.69 16.87
CA PHE A 136 6.03 -21.88 17.51
C PHE A 136 5.74 -20.38 17.36
N VAL A 137 6.33 -19.59 18.26
CA VAL A 137 6.41 -18.14 18.17
C VAL A 137 7.89 -17.76 18.30
N HIS A 138 8.35 -16.86 17.43
CA HIS A 138 9.68 -16.29 17.47
C HIS A 138 9.58 -14.76 17.43
N PRO A 139 9.71 -14.07 18.57
CA PRO A 139 9.71 -12.60 18.59
C PRO A 139 10.98 -12.07 17.91
N PHE A 140 10.90 -10.88 17.29
CA PHE A 140 12.06 -10.27 16.64
C PHE A 140 12.87 -9.36 17.57
N ASP A 141 12.25 -8.69 18.56
CA ASP A 141 12.90 -7.65 19.38
C ASP A 141 12.48 -7.66 20.86
N GLY A 142 12.20 -8.83 21.47
CA GLY A 142 11.73 -8.94 22.86
C GLY A 142 10.33 -8.35 23.13
N ASN A 143 9.81 -7.55 22.21
CA ASN A 143 8.45 -7.04 22.16
C ASN A 143 7.55 -8.03 21.40
N THR A 144 6.45 -8.48 22.01
CA THR A 144 5.61 -9.59 21.51
C THR A 144 4.71 -9.25 20.32
N SER A 145 4.70 -7.99 19.87
CA SER A 145 3.85 -7.54 18.76
C SER A 145 4.46 -7.76 17.39
N GLN A 146 5.78 -7.97 17.28
CA GLN A 146 6.49 -8.19 16.02
C GLN A 146 7.30 -9.48 16.07
N GLY A 147 7.05 -10.38 15.13
CA GLY A 147 7.74 -11.67 15.09
C GLY A 147 7.20 -12.61 14.01
N MET A 148 7.83 -13.78 13.96
CA MET A 148 7.42 -14.91 13.13
C MET A 148 6.64 -15.89 13.99
N MET A 149 5.44 -16.26 13.55
CA MET A 149 4.68 -17.37 14.13
C MET A 149 4.51 -18.43 13.06
N GLY A 150 4.41 -19.68 13.46
CA GLY A 150 4.22 -20.71 12.46
C GLY A 150 4.01 -22.08 13.03
N SER A 151 3.77 -23.02 12.14
CA SER A 151 3.63 -24.41 12.49
C SER A 151 4.21 -25.34 11.44
N TRP A 152 4.69 -26.46 11.95
CA TRP A 152 5.18 -27.60 11.21
C TRP A 152 4.19 -28.75 11.40
N SER A 153 3.92 -29.50 10.34
CA SER A 153 3.01 -30.65 10.41
C SER A 153 3.50 -31.81 9.57
N THR A 154 3.28 -33.04 10.05
CA THR A 154 3.64 -34.26 9.34
C THR A 154 2.45 -35.22 9.25
N ASP A 155 2.43 -36.04 8.21
CA ASP A 155 1.53 -37.18 8.04
C ASP A 155 2.21 -38.52 8.41
N SER A 156 3.41 -38.48 8.98
CA SER A 156 4.12 -39.68 9.45
C SER A 156 3.37 -40.33 10.61
N ALA A 157 3.08 -41.63 10.54
CA ALA A 157 2.38 -42.34 11.62
C ALA A 157 3.09 -42.20 12.99
N SER A 158 4.42 -42.17 13.01
CA SER A 158 5.21 -41.97 14.24
C SER A 158 5.34 -40.51 14.67
N GLY A 159 4.98 -39.56 13.80
CA GLY A 159 5.23 -38.13 14.02
C GLY A 159 6.68 -37.72 13.90
N PHE A 160 6.98 -36.57 14.48
CA PHE A 160 8.34 -36.06 14.57
C PHE A 160 9.11 -36.76 15.70
N SER A 161 10.33 -37.20 15.43
CA SER A 161 11.25 -37.63 16.49
C SER A 161 11.83 -36.41 17.24
N ASP A 162 12.44 -36.65 18.39
CA ASP A 162 13.11 -35.59 19.16
C ASP A 162 14.29 -34.97 18.41
N SER A 163 14.99 -35.78 17.58
CA SER A 163 16.04 -35.29 16.67
C SER A 163 15.47 -34.38 15.59
N MET A 164 14.28 -34.70 15.05
CA MET A 164 13.56 -33.83 14.10
C MET A 164 13.16 -32.51 14.72
N ILE A 165 12.60 -32.54 15.93
CA ILE A 165 12.20 -31.32 16.64
C ILE A 165 13.41 -30.44 16.93
N SER A 166 14.50 -31.05 17.41
CA SER A 166 15.75 -30.33 17.66
C SER A 166 16.30 -29.66 16.40
N ALA A 167 16.22 -30.33 15.25
CA ALA A 167 16.63 -29.77 13.97
C ALA A 167 15.72 -28.62 13.52
N LEU A 168 14.39 -28.76 13.66
CA LEU A 168 13.39 -27.73 13.34
C LEU A 168 13.61 -26.47 14.20
N LEU A 169 13.82 -26.63 15.50
CA LEU A 169 14.09 -25.52 16.42
C LEU A 169 15.40 -24.79 16.08
N ARG A 170 16.46 -25.53 15.70
CA ARG A 170 17.76 -24.92 15.32
C ARG A 170 17.67 -24.14 14.02
N ILE A 171 17.00 -24.70 13.01
CA ILE A 171 16.89 -24.05 11.70
C ILE A 171 15.92 -22.86 11.73
N GLN A 172 14.95 -22.88 12.65
CA GLN A 172 14.01 -21.77 12.86
C GLN A 172 14.72 -20.44 13.13
N ASN A 173 15.85 -20.43 13.85
CA ASN A 173 16.60 -19.19 14.11
C ASN A 173 17.19 -18.60 12.82
N HIS A 174 17.71 -19.44 11.92
CA HIS A 174 18.23 -19.01 10.62
C HIS A 174 17.12 -18.47 9.73
N LEU A 175 15.96 -19.15 9.73
CA LEU A 175 14.77 -18.67 9.03
C LEU A 175 14.30 -17.33 9.59
N ALA A 176 14.28 -17.17 10.92
CA ALA A 176 13.84 -15.94 11.58
C ALA A 176 14.71 -14.74 11.17
N ILE A 177 16.03 -14.91 11.09
CA ILE A 177 16.95 -13.87 10.63
C ILE A 177 16.69 -13.53 9.15
N ALA A 178 16.63 -14.55 8.29
CA ALA A 178 16.42 -14.35 6.85
C ALA A 178 15.08 -13.65 6.55
N THR A 179 14.02 -14.09 7.23
CA THR A 179 12.68 -13.49 7.09
C THR A 179 12.60 -12.10 7.72
N LYS A 180 13.25 -11.85 8.87
CA LYS A 180 13.37 -10.50 9.45
C LYS A 180 14.02 -9.53 8.46
N MET A 181 15.09 -9.95 7.77
CA MET A 181 15.74 -9.13 6.75
C MET A 181 14.79 -8.81 5.57
N ALA A 182 14.09 -9.81 5.05
CA ALA A 182 13.12 -9.60 3.97
C ALA A 182 11.95 -8.70 4.39
N VAL A 183 11.44 -8.87 5.63
CA VAL A 183 10.39 -8.00 6.20
C VAL A 183 10.90 -6.57 6.31
N LEU A 184 12.09 -6.34 6.89
CA LEU A 184 12.63 -4.99 7.07
C LEU A 184 12.85 -4.28 5.73
N THR A 185 13.37 -4.97 4.73
CA THR A 185 13.52 -4.41 3.37
C THR A 185 12.16 -4.05 2.78
N LYS A 186 11.15 -4.91 2.94
CA LYS A 186 9.80 -4.62 2.44
C LYS A 186 9.12 -3.47 3.18
N LEU A 187 9.35 -3.34 4.49
CA LEU A 187 8.88 -2.22 5.28
C LEU A 187 9.50 -0.90 4.82
N ALA A 188 10.81 -0.88 4.57
CA ALA A 188 11.48 0.28 4.01
C ALA A 188 10.89 0.63 2.64
N ASP A 189 10.77 -0.32 1.72
CA ASP A 189 10.14 -0.14 0.40
C ASP A 189 8.72 0.45 0.49
N ASN A 190 7.87 -0.14 1.33
CA ASN A 190 6.50 0.31 1.52
C ASN A 190 6.42 1.70 2.14
N MET A 191 7.22 2.00 3.18
CA MET A 191 7.25 3.32 3.81
C MET A 191 7.70 4.38 2.80
N MET A 192 8.79 4.12 2.08
CA MET A 192 9.32 5.06 1.10
C MET A 192 8.34 5.31 -0.05
N THR A 193 7.69 4.26 -0.56
CA THR A 193 6.66 4.38 -1.59
C THR A 193 5.42 5.12 -1.08
N THR A 194 4.97 4.83 0.13
CA THR A 194 3.74 5.45 0.70
C THR A 194 3.92 6.94 0.96
N TYR A 195 5.09 7.36 1.45
CA TYR A 195 5.33 8.75 1.87
C TYR A 195 6.02 9.62 0.84
N LEU A 196 6.86 9.06 -0.04
CA LEU A 196 7.55 9.82 -1.09
C LEU A 196 7.02 9.55 -2.50
N GLY A 197 6.19 8.51 -2.68
CA GLY A 197 5.81 8.02 -4.01
C GLY A 197 6.83 7.02 -4.57
N GLY A 198 6.45 6.30 -5.62
CA GLY A 198 7.21 5.16 -6.14
C GLY A 198 8.61 5.50 -6.65
N ASP A 199 8.77 6.56 -7.46
CA ASP A 199 10.06 6.92 -8.07
C ASP A 199 11.00 7.58 -7.06
N ALA A 200 10.53 8.61 -6.35
CA ALA A 200 11.31 9.30 -5.32
C ALA A 200 11.70 8.33 -4.20
N GLY A 201 10.77 7.47 -3.75
CA GLY A 201 11.05 6.43 -2.76
C GLY A 201 12.15 5.48 -3.21
N ARG A 202 12.07 4.98 -4.45
CA ARG A 202 13.09 4.10 -5.04
C ARG A 202 14.45 4.77 -5.16
N ARG A 203 14.50 6.01 -5.66
CA ARG A 203 15.76 6.77 -5.79
C ARG A 203 16.46 6.96 -4.44
N VAL A 204 15.69 7.23 -3.38
CA VAL A 204 16.23 7.33 -2.02
C VAL A 204 16.73 5.98 -1.50
N LEU A 205 16.01 4.88 -1.74
CA LEU A 205 16.46 3.53 -1.39
C LEU A 205 17.73 3.11 -2.15
N ASP A 206 17.88 3.55 -3.40
CA ASP A 206 19.08 3.34 -4.23
C ASP A 206 20.26 4.26 -3.82
N GLY A 207 20.09 5.08 -2.77
CA GLY A 207 21.17 5.86 -2.18
C GLY A 207 21.31 7.29 -2.70
N GLN A 208 20.34 7.80 -3.45
CA GLN A 208 20.29 9.24 -3.78
C GLN A 208 19.80 10.04 -2.57
N ILE A 209 20.72 10.26 -1.63
CA ILE A 209 20.44 10.89 -0.33
C ILE A 209 21.37 12.07 -0.05
N LYS A 210 22.11 12.57 -1.05
CA LYS A 210 22.98 13.73 -0.85
C LYS A 210 22.22 15.02 -1.10
N ARG A 211 22.47 16.01 -0.26
CA ARG A 211 21.93 17.36 -0.45
C ARG A 211 22.42 17.94 -1.78
N GLY A 212 21.49 18.45 -2.58
CA GLY A 212 21.79 19.02 -3.91
C GLY A 212 21.91 17.97 -5.02
N GLU A 213 21.77 16.68 -4.69
CA GLU A 213 21.65 15.62 -5.68
C GLU A 213 20.28 15.68 -6.34
N GLY A 214 20.26 15.72 -7.67
CA GLY A 214 19.04 15.86 -8.44
C GLY A 214 19.33 16.18 -9.90
N ASP A 215 18.33 16.01 -10.74
CA ASP A 215 18.43 16.22 -12.17
C ASP A 215 17.64 17.47 -12.57
N THR A 216 18.18 18.25 -13.51
CA THR A 216 17.35 19.24 -14.21
C THR A 216 16.62 18.53 -15.33
N ILE A 217 15.32 18.33 -15.14
CA ILE A 217 14.45 17.67 -16.11
C ILE A 217 13.41 18.66 -16.63
N ARG A 218 12.92 18.42 -17.84
CA ARG A 218 11.65 19.02 -18.26
C ARG A 218 10.54 18.17 -17.66
N ALA A 219 9.45 18.77 -17.23
CA ALA A 219 8.29 18.04 -16.73
C ALA A 219 6.99 18.79 -17.04
N ALA A 220 5.92 18.04 -17.27
CA ALA A 220 4.56 18.55 -17.14
C ALA A 220 4.22 18.57 -15.65
N LEU A 221 3.87 19.75 -15.15
CA LEU A 221 3.58 20.04 -13.76
C LEU A 221 2.08 20.21 -13.57
N VAL A 222 1.57 19.65 -12.50
CA VAL A 222 0.18 19.75 -12.09
C VAL A 222 0.14 20.25 -10.65
N MET A 223 -0.65 21.27 -10.37
CA MET A 223 -0.96 21.67 -9.01
C MET A 223 -2.48 21.71 -8.82
N GLY A 224 -2.97 20.96 -7.84
CA GLY A 224 -4.38 20.90 -7.46
C GLY A 224 -4.63 21.45 -6.06
N ASP A 225 -5.81 22.00 -5.82
CA ASP A 225 -6.22 22.61 -4.53
C ASP A 225 -7.73 22.45 -4.33
N MET A 226 -8.14 22.24 -3.08
CA MET A 226 -9.55 22.17 -2.70
C MET A 226 -10.10 23.59 -2.42
N ARG A 227 -11.23 23.95 -3.03
CA ARG A 227 -11.83 25.27 -2.76
C ARG A 227 -12.51 25.29 -1.40
N GLY A 228 -12.18 26.30 -0.59
CA GLY A 228 -12.87 26.56 0.67
C GLY A 228 -12.54 25.58 1.79
N SER A 229 -11.45 24.82 1.65
CA SER A 229 -10.97 23.84 2.64
C SER A 229 -10.76 24.44 4.03
N THR A 230 -10.19 25.64 4.15
CA THR A 230 -9.94 26.30 5.44
C THR A 230 -11.24 26.53 6.19
N ARG A 231 -12.27 27.03 5.50
CA ARG A 231 -13.60 27.21 6.09
C ARG A 231 -14.18 25.87 6.53
N LEU A 232 -14.02 24.83 5.71
CA LEU A 232 -14.49 23.49 6.06
C LEU A 232 -13.79 22.94 7.30
N ALA A 233 -12.48 23.15 7.43
CA ALA A 233 -11.70 22.72 8.60
C ALA A 233 -12.14 23.43 9.89
N GLU A 234 -12.55 24.69 9.81
CA GLU A 234 -13.03 25.48 10.95
C GLU A 234 -14.45 25.09 11.37
N THR A 235 -15.32 24.76 10.42
CA THR A 235 -16.74 24.50 10.70
C THR A 235 -17.08 23.03 10.87
N SER A 236 -16.23 22.12 10.39
CA SER A 236 -16.47 20.68 10.45
C SER A 236 -15.69 20.05 11.60
N GLY A 237 -16.24 18.97 12.17
CA GLY A 237 -15.47 18.12 13.08
C GLY A 237 -14.25 17.50 12.37
N ARG A 238 -13.16 17.26 13.11
CA ARG A 238 -11.88 16.71 12.61
C ARG A 238 -12.07 15.51 11.68
N GLU A 239 -12.89 14.54 12.07
CA GLU A 239 -13.12 13.31 11.28
C GLU A 239 -13.79 13.62 9.95
N ILE A 240 -14.84 14.44 9.94
CA ILE A 240 -15.56 14.84 8.72
C ILE A 240 -14.64 15.58 7.75
N TYR A 241 -13.78 16.46 8.28
CA TYR A 241 -12.82 17.19 7.47
C TYR A 241 -11.80 16.25 6.82
N ILE A 242 -11.22 15.33 7.59
CA ILE A 242 -10.24 14.36 7.08
C ILE A 242 -10.87 13.42 6.05
N ASP A 243 -12.07 12.88 6.32
CA ASP A 243 -12.77 12.01 5.37
C ASP A 243 -13.10 12.74 4.07
N THR A 244 -13.53 14.00 4.16
CA THR A 244 -13.80 14.84 2.99
C THR A 244 -12.53 15.12 2.19
N LEU A 245 -11.42 15.39 2.88
CA LEU A 245 -10.14 15.64 2.25
C LEU A 245 -9.59 14.40 1.53
N ASN A 246 -9.73 13.21 2.14
CA ASN A 246 -9.35 11.95 1.51
C ASN A 246 -10.19 11.67 0.27
N GLN A 247 -11.53 11.82 0.34
CA GLN A 247 -12.41 11.69 -0.84
C GLN A 247 -12.03 12.66 -1.96
N PHE A 248 -11.65 13.89 -1.61
CA PHE A 248 -11.16 14.86 -2.58
C PHE A 248 -9.86 14.39 -3.25
N PHE A 249 -8.87 13.91 -2.49
CA PHE A 249 -7.63 13.38 -3.07
C PHE A 249 -7.88 12.14 -3.95
N ASP A 250 -8.79 11.25 -3.58
CA ASP A 250 -9.16 10.09 -4.40
C ASP A 250 -9.82 10.49 -5.73
N ALA A 251 -10.64 11.55 -5.70
CA ALA A 251 -11.29 12.07 -6.89
C ALA A 251 -10.31 12.84 -7.79
N VAL A 252 -9.49 13.72 -7.21
CA VAL A 252 -8.72 14.71 -7.96
C VAL A 252 -7.23 14.38 -8.09
N ALA A 253 -6.57 13.87 -7.04
CA ALA A 253 -5.14 13.56 -7.08
C ALA A 253 -4.85 12.17 -7.66
N ALA A 254 -5.62 11.14 -7.28
CA ALA A 254 -5.37 9.75 -7.72
C ALA A 254 -5.31 9.55 -9.25
N PRO A 255 -6.09 10.27 -10.10
CA PRO A 255 -5.91 10.24 -11.54
C PRO A 255 -4.51 10.62 -12.03
N PHE A 256 -3.81 11.49 -11.31
CA PHE A 256 -2.46 11.94 -11.67
C PHE A 256 -1.34 11.01 -11.22
N ASN A 257 -1.63 10.03 -10.34
CA ASN A 257 -0.66 9.02 -9.90
C ASN A 257 -0.59 7.81 -10.85
N ARG A 258 -0.83 8.03 -12.15
CA ARG A 258 -0.92 7.00 -13.20
C ARG A 258 -0.35 7.54 -14.52
N ARG A 259 -0.10 6.63 -15.48
CA ARG A 259 0.39 6.96 -16.83
C ARG A 259 1.66 7.84 -16.82
N GLY A 260 2.61 7.48 -15.96
CA GLY A 260 3.89 8.20 -15.81
C GLY A 260 3.84 9.43 -14.90
N GLY A 261 2.66 9.81 -14.40
CA GLY A 261 2.53 10.88 -13.41
C GLY A 261 2.82 10.40 -11.99
N GLN A 262 3.40 11.30 -11.18
CA GLN A 262 3.81 11.02 -9.81
C GLN A 262 3.37 12.17 -8.90
N ILE A 263 2.70 11.85 -7.79
CA ILE A 263 2.42 12.83 -6.72
C ILE A 263 3.72 13.04 -5.93
N MET A 264 4.22 14.28 -5.91
CA MET A 264 5.47 14.61 -5.20
C MET A 264 5.21 14.95 -3.73
N SER A 265 4.11 15.64 -3.44
CA SER A 265 3.74 15.99 -2.07
C SER A 265 2.30 16.47 -2.01
N PHE A 266 1.65 16.19 -0.88
CA PHE A 266 0.44 16.87 -0.45
C PHE A 266 0.82 18.12 0.36
N VAL A 267 0.26 19.27 0.02
CA VAL A 267 0.55 20.56 0.66
C VAL A 267 -0.76 21.14 1.17
N GLY A 268 -1.04 20.92 2.45
CA GLY A 268 -2.34 21.26 3.04
C GLY A 268 -3.45 20.45 2.38
N ASP A 269 -4.37 21.15 1.72
CA ASP A 269 -5.51 20.63 0.97
C ASP A 269 -5.27 20.54 -0.55
N GLY A 270 -4.03 20.76 -0.97
CA GLY A 270 -3.58 20.64 -2.35
C GLY A 270 -2.55 19.54 -2.56
N PHE A 271 -2.18 19.34 -3.82
CA PHE A 271 -1.12 18.42 -4.21
C PHE A 271 -0.32 19.00 -5.38
N ILE A 272 0.92 18.53 -5.51
CA ILE A 272 1.74 18.73 -6.70
C ILE A 272 2.06 17.37 -7.31
N ALA A 273 1.85 17.27 -8.62
CA ALA A 273 2.21 16.11 -9.40
C ALA A 273 3.11 16.51 -10.58
N VAL A 274 3.92 15.55 -11.02
CA VAL A 274 4.86 15.77 -12.11
C VAL A 274 4.82 14.59 -13.08
N TYR A 275 4.96 14.91 -14.36
CA TYR A 275 5.14 13.97 -15.45
C TYR A 275 6.50 14.29 -16.07
N PRO A 276 7.56 13.53 -15.72
CA PRO A 276 8.87 13.73 -16.30
C PRO A 276 8.80 13.67 -17.84
N CYS A 277 9.35 14.68 -18.50
CA CYS A 277 9.52 14.70 -19.93
C CYS A 277 10.97 14.32 -20.26
N GLU A 278 11.15 13.47 -21.26
CA GLU A 278 12.49 13.24 -21.81
C GLU A 278 12.91 14.36 -22.78
N ARG A 279 14.15 14.27 -23.29
CA ARG A 279 14.75 15.27 -24.19
C ARG A 279 13.97 15.46 -25.50
N HIS A 280 13.22 14.45 -25.93
CA HIS A 280 12.49 14.48 -27.20
C HIS A 280 11.10 15.12 -27.04
N ARG A 281 10.70 15.91 -28.04
CA ARG A 281 9.39 16.57 -28.08
C ARG A 281 8.23 15.58 -27.89
N ALA A 282 8.26 14.44 -28.57
CA ALA A 282 7.23 13.41 -28.49
C ALA A 282 6.97 12.94 -27.04
N GLN A 283 8.03 12.83 -26.22
CA GLN A 283 7.90 12.45 -24.81
C GLN A 283 7.25 13.56 -23.98
N SER A 284 7.52 14.83 -24.29
CA SER A 284 6.80 15.96 -23.68
C SER A 284 5.32 15.98 -24.08
N GLU A 285 4.99 15.58 -25.31
CA GLU A 285 3.61 15.46 -25.80
C GLU A 285 2.87 14.36 -25.03
N ILE A 286 3.48 13.16 -24.90
CA ILE A 286 2.94 12.06 -24.10
C ILE A 286 2.67 12.49 -22.65
N ALA A 287 3.64 13.15 -22.01
CA ALA A 287 3.50 13.63 -20.63
C ALA A 287 2.35 14.65 -20.47
N CYS A 288 2.28 15.66 -21.36
CA CYS A 288 1.23 16.68 -21.29
C CYS A 288 -0.16 16.11 -21.63
N GLN A 289 -0.25 15.20 -22.60
CA GLN A 289 -1.49 14.50 -22.94
C GLN A 289 -1.97 13.59 -21.80
N ALA A 290 -1.06 12.86 -21.14
CA ALA A 290 -1.39 12.04 -19.98
C ALA A 290 -1.90 12.89 -18.80
N ALA A 291 -1.24 14.02 -18.53
CA ALA A 291 -1.69 14.98 -17.50
C ALA A 291 -3.06 15.60 -17.84
N LEU A 292 -3.31 15.95 -19.11
CA LEU A 292 -4.61 16.46 -19.55
C LEU A 292 -5.71 15.40 -19.39
N ALA A 293 -5.46 14.16 -19.82
CA ALA A 293 -6.38 13.04 -19.64
C ALA A 293 -6.70 12.79 -18.16
N ALA A 294 -5.69 12.88 -17.28
CA ALA A 294 -5.88 12.80 -15.83
C ALA A 294 -6.76 13.95 -15.30
N ALA A 295 -6.61 15.18 -15.81
CA ALA A 295 -7.47 16.32 -15.45
C ALA A 295 -8.94 16.12 -15.89
N HIS A 296 -9.18 15.50 -17.05
CA HIS A 296 -10.53 15.09 -17.46
C HIS A 296 -11.11 14.05 -16.50
N LYS A 297 -10.35 12.99 -16.18
CA LYS A 297 -10.79 11.94 -15.24
C LYS A 297 -11.04 12.50 -13.83
N ALA A 298 -10.21 13.42 -13.36
CA ALA A 298 -10.41 14.12 -12.09
C ALA A 298 -11.71 14.94 -12.08
N SER A 299 -11.98 15.68 -13.16
CA SER A 299 -13.21 16.48 -13.29
C SER A 299 -14.47 15.60 -13.29
N ALA A 300 -14.43 14.45 -13.99
CA ALA A 300 -15.53 13.48 -14.01
C ALA A 300 -15.75 12.84 -12.62
N ARG A 301 -14.67 12.39 -11.96
CA ARG A 301 -14.73 11.81 -10.60
C ARG A 301 -15.26 12.79 -9.57
N MET A 302 -14.89 14.07 -9.68
CA MET A 302 -15.38 15.11 -8.78
C MET A 302 -16.88 15.39 -9.01
N THR A 303 -17.34 15.29 -10.26
CA THR A 303 -18.77 15.41 -10.58
C THR A 303 -19.58 14.29 -9.94
N ASP A 304 -19.11 13.04 -10.05
CA ASP A 304 -19.71 11.87 -9.40
C ASP A 304 -19.69 12.00 -7.86
N LEU A 305 -18.55 12.38 -7.29
CA LEU A 305 -18.42 12.58 -5.84
C LEU A 305 -19.40 13.64 -5.33
N ASN A 306 -19.54 14.78 -6.02
CA ASN A 306 -20.51 15.81 -5.63
C ASN A 306 -21.96 15.37 -5.81
N LEU A 307 -22.27 14.50 -6.78
CA LEU A 307 -23.61 13.90 -6.88
C LEU A 307 -23.92 13.06 -5.63
N ARG A 308 -23.03 12.12 -5.27
CA ARG A 308 -23.17 11.29 -4.07
C ARG A 308 -23.21 12.11 -2.77
N ARG A 309 -22.44 13.19 -2.68
CA ARG A 309 -22.47 14.09 -1.52
C ARG A 309 -23.82 14.79 -1.37
N ARG A 310 -24.42 15.26 -2.47
CA ARG A 310 -25.76 15.86 -2.44
C ARG A 310 -26.84 14.88 -2.01
N GLU A 311 -26.75 13.63 -2.44
CA GLU A 311 -27.65 12.54 -1.97
C GLU A 311 -27.53 12.31 -0.44
N GLN A 312 -26.35 12.57 0.13
CA GLN A 312 -26.08 12.50 1.57
C GLN A 312 -26.38 13.82 2.32
N GLY A 313 -26.95 14.83 1.65
CA GLY A 313 -27.21 16.14 2.24
C GLY A 313 -25.96 16.97 2.54
N LEU A 314 -24.82 16.61 1.95
CA LEU A 314 -23.55 17.32 2.08
C LEU A 314 -23.37 18.34 0.95
N GLY A 315 -22.62 19.41 1.22
CA GLY A 315 -22.27 20.41 0.22
C GLY A 315 -21.23 19.92 -0.79
N ASP A 316 -21.30 20.50 -2.00
CA ASP A 316 -20.35 20.27 -3.08
C ASP A 316 -18.94 20.73 -2.69
N ILE A 317 -17.95 20.00 -3.18
CA ILE A 317 -16.54 20.36 -3.10
C ILE A 317 -16.14 20.98 -4.44
N GLY A 318 -15.62 22.20 -4.39
CA GLY A 318 -14.97 22.84 -5.53
C GLY A 318 -13.48 22.54 -5.57
N PHE A 319 -12.86 22.70 -6.74
CA PHE A 319 -11.43 22.47 -6.91
C PHE A 319 -10.81 23.40 -7.95
N GLY A 320 -9.48 23.45 -7.99
CA GLY A 320 -8.72 24.15 -9.00
C GLY A 320 -7.47 23.37 -9.38
N ILE A 321 -7.20 23.21 -10.66
CA ILE A 321 -6.01 22.57 -11.23
C ILE A 321 -5.29 23.54 -12.15
N GLY A 322 -4.00 23.74 -11.93
CA GLY A 322 -3.08 24.38 -12.86
C GLY A 322 -2.24 23.34 -13.60
N LEU A 323 -2.06 23.53 -14.91
CA LEU A 323 -1.24 22.69 -15.78
C LEU A 323 -0.17 23.53 -16.47
N HIS A 324 1.09 23.12 -16.37
CA HIS A 324 2.22 23.83 -16.98
C HIS A 324 3.29 22.85 -17.42
N VAL A 325 4.19 23.26 -18.31
CA VAL A 325 5.35 22.46 -18.72
C VAL A 325 6.58 23.34 -18.65
N GLY A 326 7.64 22.85 -18.02
CA GLY A 326 8.85 23.63 -17.86
C GLY A 326 10.01 22.82 -17.30
N ASN A 327 11.18 23.45 -17.20
CA ASN A 327 12.34 22.83 -16.59
C ASN A 327 12.27 22.99 -15.07
N VAL A 328 12.53 21.89 -14.35
CA VAL A 328 12.58 21.83 -12.89
C VAL A 328 13.83 21.09 -12.43
N MET A 329 14.33 21.47 -11.27
CA MET A 329 15.23 20.61 -10.51
C MET A 329 14.36 19.56 -9.80
N PHE A 330 14.62 18.29 -10.06
CA PHE A 330 13.96 17.15 -9.44
C PHE A 330 14.99 16.41 -8.57
N GLY A 331 14.86 16.51 -7.25
CA GLY A 331 15.83 15.89 -6.34
C GLY A 331 15.79 16.39 -4.90
N ASN A 332 16.88 16.18 -4.18
CA ASN A 332 17.02 16.40 -2.75
C ASN A 332 17.43 17.84 -2.41
N VAL A 333 16.55 18.55 -1.70
CA VAL A 333 16.83 19.86 -1.12
C VAL A 333 16.42 19.85 0.36
N GLY A 334 17.19 20.51 1.21
CA GLY A 334 16.86 20.59 2.64
C GLY A 334 18.05 20.95 3.51
N LEU A 335 17.93 20.59 4.79
CA LEU A 335 18.98 20.69 5.80
C LEU A 335 19.97 19.52 5.67
N THR A 336 21.03 19.54 6.47
CA THR A 336 22.05 18.48 6.48
C THR A 336 21.49 17.14 6.96
N ASP A 337 20.54 17.15 7.89
CA ASP A 337 19.92 15.99 8.55
C ASP A 337 18.45 15.78 8.16
N ARG A 338 17.89 16.66 7.30
CA ARG A 338 16.50 16.59 6.84
C ARG A 338 16.39 17.03 5.40
N LEU A 339 16.25 16.06 4.51
CA LEU A 339 16.06 16.27 3.08
C LEU A 339 14.59 16.14 2.69
N THR A 340 14.22 16.84 1.64
CA THR A 340 12.95 16.69 0.94
C THR A 340 13.27 16.41 -0.52
N PHE A 341 12.79 15.27 -1.00
CA PHE A 341 12.84 14.93 -2.41
C PHE A 341 11.60 15.54 -3.08
N SER A 342 11.79 16.55 -3.94
CA SER A 342 10.67 17.21 -4.62
C SER A 342 11.13 17.93 -5.89
N VAL A 343 10.22 18.72 -6.48
CA VAL A 343 10.52 19.61 -7.60
C VAL A 343 10.67 21.06 -7.17
N PHE A 344 11.64 21.72 -7.78
CA PHE A 344 11.96 23.12 -7.53
C PHE A 344 12.23 23.86 -8.85
N GLY A 345 11.94 25.15 -8.89
CA GLY A 345 12.23 26.00 -10.06
C GLY A 345 11.11 26.99 -10.37
N SER A 346 11.34 27.85 -11.36
CA SER A 346 10.34 28.85 -11.78
C SER A 346 9.06 28.22 -12.29
N ALA A 347 9.15 27.09 -12.99
CA ALA A 347 8.00 26.35 -13.52
C ALA A 347 7.03 25.87 -12.41
N VAL A 348 7.56 25.53 -11.21
CA VAL A 348 6.73 25.18 -10.04
C VAL A 348 5.93 26.39 -9.55
N ASN A 349 6.56 27.58 -9.53
CA ASN A 349 5.87 28.81 -9.17
C ASN A 349 4.82 29.22 -10.22
N GLU A 350 5.08 28.91 -11.50
CA GLU A 350 4.16 29.17 -12.62
C GLU A 350 2.90 28.31 -12.52
N VAL A 351 3.05 27.00 -12.31
CA VAL A 351 1.88 26.10 -12.16
C VAL A 351 1.06 26.43 -10.92
N GLN A 352 1.70 26.81 -9.80
CA GLN A 352 1.00 27.23 -8.58
C GLN A 352 0.13 28.46 -8.82
N ARG A 353 0.61 29.41 -9.61
CA ARG A 353 -0.15 30.61 -9.93
C ARG A 353 -1.28 30.35 -10.91
N LEU A 354 -1.06 29.51 -11.91
CA LEU A 354 -2.12 29.04 -12.79
C LEU A 354 -3.24 28.37 -11.99
N GLN A 355 -2.89 27.50 -11.04
CA GLN A 355 -3.85 26.91 -10.12
C GLN A 355 -4.61 28.01 -9.36
N THR A 356 -3.91 29.00 -8.80
CA THR A 356 -4.56 30.11 -8.05
C THR A 356 -5.52 30.92 -8.94
N LEU A 357 -5.18 31.13 -10.22
CA LEU A 357 -6.03 31.83 -11.18
C LEU A 357 -7.35 31.12 -11.46
N THR A 358 -7.48 29.83 -11.14
CA THR A 358 -8.78 29.12 -11.21
C THR A 358 -9.84 29.78 -10.31
N LYS A 359 -9.45 30.56 -9.30
CA LYS A 359 -10.36 31.34 -8.44
C LYS A 359 -10.89 32.59 -9.15
N LYS A 360 -10.15 33.12 -10.14
CA LYS A 360 -10.52 34.29 -10.94
C LYS A 360 -11.43 33.92 -12.12
N TYR A 361 -11.17 32.78 -12.74
CA TYR A 361 -11.89 32.30 -13.91
C TYR A 361 -12.99 31.29 -13.54
N PRO A 362 -14.07 31.18 -14.33
CA PRO A 362 -15.15 30.21 -14.07
C PRO A 362 -14.78 28.76 -14.47
N HIS A 363 -13.48 28.43 -14.50
CA HIS A 363 -12.96 27.13 -14.91
C HIS A 363 -12.13 26.50 -13.81
N SER A 364 -12.36 25.22 -13.54
CA SER A 364 -11.63 24.45 -12.53
C SER A 364 -10.27 23.95 -13.00
N VAL A 365 -10.00 23.97 -14.31
CA VAL A 365 -8.71 23.54 -14.89
C VAL A 365 -8.20 24.65 -15.80
N LEU A 366 -6.98 25.11 -15.54
CA LEU A 366 -6.28 26.11 -16.34
C LEU A 366 -4.91 25.59 -16.76
N ALA A 367 -4.47 25.97 -17.96
CA ALA A 367 -3.17 25.60 -18.51
C ALA A 367 -2.42 26.82 -19.07
N SER A 368 -1.08 26.74 -19.08
CA SER A 368 -0.25 27.62 -19.90
C SER A 368 -0.34 27.28 -21.38
N GLU A 369 -0.09 28.26 -22.24
CA GLU A 369 0.07 28.08 -23.70
C GLU A 369 1.11 27.03 -24.08
N ASP A 370 2.25 27.01 -23.38
CA ASP A 370 3.29 25.99 -23.64
C ASP A 370 2.75 24.58 -23.44
N PHE A 371 2.06 24.33 -22.33
CA PHE A 371 1.43 23.03 -22.05
C PHE A 371 0.40 22.66 -23.13
N ALA A 372 -0.48 23.60 -23.48
CA ALA A 372 -1.48 23.39 -24.52
C ALA A 372 -0.85 23.02 -25.88
N GLY A 373 0.29 23.65 -26.21
CA GLY A 373 1.07 23.37 -27.42
C GLY A 373 1.69 21.97 -27.50
N TYR A 374 1.80 21.25 -26.38
CA TYR A 374 2.21 19.84 -26.35
C TYR A 374 1.04 18.86 -26.33
N CYS A 375 -0.18 19.31 -26.07
CA CYS A 375 -1.35 18.43 -26.08
C CYS A 375 -1.93 18.20 -27.49
N GLY A 376 -1.51 18.97 -28.49
CA GLY A 376 -2.03 18.88 -29.87
C GLY A 376 -3.36 19.61 -30.05
N ALA A 377 -4.13 19.21 -31.06
CA ALA A 377 -5.41 19.83 -31.44
C ALA A 377 -6.55 19.48 -30.46
N ASN A 378 -6.47 20.00 -29.24
CA ASN A 378 -7.60 20.01 -28.31
C ASN A 378 -8.33 21.36 -28.37
N ASN A 379 -9.61 21.36 -28.01
CA ASN A 379 -10.37 22.59 -27.89
C ASN A 379 -9.93 23.36 -26.63
N TRP A 380 -9.13 24.40 -26.84
CA TRP A 380 -8.66 25.31 -25.79
C TRP A 380 -9.36 26.65 -25.90
N LEU A 381 -9.95 27.10 -24.80
CA LEU A 381 -10.48 28.45 -24.66
C LEU A 381 -9.39 29.38 -24.13
N THR A 382 -8.98 30.38 -24.90
CA THR A 382 -8.05 31.41 -24.42
C THR A 382 -8.78 32.40 -23.51
N LEU A 383 -8.35 32.49 -22.25
CA LEU A 383 -8.99 33.32 -21.23
C LEU A 383 -8.35 34.71 -21.07
N GLY A 384 -7.07 34.84 -21.47
CA GLY A 384 -6.35 36.10 -21.43
C GLY A 384 -4.86 35.96 -21.19
N LYS A 385 -4.19 37.11 -21.02
CA LYS A 385 -2.77 37.21 -20.68
C LYS A 385 -2.62 37.76 -19.28
N GLU A 386 -2.05 36.98 -18.37
CA GLU A 386 -1.89 37.34 -16.96
C GLU A 386 -0.44 37.73 -16.66
N GLU A 387 -0.27 38.81 -15.90
CA GLU A 387 1.03 39.16 -15.31
C GLU A 387 1.18 38.39 -13.99
N LEU A 388 2.07 37.42 -14.00
CA LEU A 388 2.35 36.62 -12.83
C LEU A 388 3.53 37.22 -12.05
N ARG A 389 3.34 37.56 -10.78
CA ARG A 389 4.31 38.29 -9.93
C ARG A 389 5.74 37.70 -9.93
N GLY A 390 6.70 38.29 -10.63
CA GLY A 390 8.08 37.75 -10.67
C GLY A 390 8.36 36.84 -11.86
N ILE A 391 7.45 36.79 -12.83
CA ILE A 391 7.72 36.36 -14.20
C ILE A 391 7.78 37.61 -15.07
N LYS A 392 8.79 37.71 -15.92
CA LYS A 392 9.03 38.91 -16.74
C LYS A 392 8.07 39.06 -17.91
N GLN A 393 7.44 37.97 -18.35
CA GLN A 393 6.56 37.93 -19.52
C GLN A 393 5.14 37.55 -19.10
N LYS A 394 4.13 38.08 -19.82
CA LYS A 394 2.73 37.70 -19.59
C LYS A 394 2.52 36.25 -20.02
N LEU A 395 1.88 35.47 -19.16
CA LEU A 395 1.51 34.10 -19.47
C LEU A 395 0.12 34.09 -20.12
N THR A 396 -0.01 33.48 -21.30
CA THR A 396 -1.31 33.20 -21.90
C THR A 396 -1.97 32.04 -21.15
N VAL A 397 -3.16 32.27 -20.62
CA VAL A 397 -3.94 31.31 -19.83
C VAL A 397 -5.04 30.72 -20.68
N LEU A 398 -5.13 29.39 -20.70
CA LEU A 398 -6.15 28.65 -21.43
C LEU A 398 -6.93 27.73 -20.50
N ALA A 399 -8.17 27.42 -20.87
CA ALA A 399 -8.96 26.35 -20.26
C ALA A 399 -9.22 25.25 -21.30
N PRO A 400 -9.06 23.95 -20.94
CA PRO A 400 -9.47 22.87 -21.82
C PRO A 400 -11.00 22.75 -21.81
N GLU A 401 -11.58 22.32 -22.92
CA GLU A 401 -12.97 21.89 -22.96
C GLU A 401 -13.12 20.57 -22.20
N LEU A 402 -13.78 20.59 -21.04
CA LEU A 402 -13.98 19.38 -20.21
C LEU A 402 -15.30 18.65 -20.52
N SER A 403 -16.15 19.20 -21.40
CA SER A 403 -17.42 18.62 -21.83
C SER A 403 -17.21 17.52 -22.87
N GLY A 404 -17.55 16.27 -22.55
CA GLY A 404 -17.66 15.19 -23.55
C GLY A 404 -16.74 13.98 -23.40
N ALA A 405 -15.84 13.93 -22.41
CA ALA A 405 -15.07 12.73 -22.13
C ALA A 405 -15.93 11.70 -21.37
N LEU A 406 -16.75 10.94 -22.09
CA LEU A 406 -17.22 9.64 -21.62
C LEU A 406 -15.98 8.81 -21.27
N ALA A 407 -15.97 8.21 -20.08
CA ALA A 407 -14.90 7.34 -19.62
C ALA A 407 -14.76 6.14 -20.58
N LEU A 408 -13.85 6.24 -21.55
CA LEU A 408 -13.32 5.07 -22.25
C LEU A 408 -12.04 4.69 -21.52
N ASP A 409 -12.16 3.71 -20.62
CA ASP A 409 -10.99 2.99 -20.11
C ASP A 409 -10.55 2.00 -21.21
N GLU A 410 -9.47 2.33 -21.94
CA GLU A 410 -8.80 1.38 -22.87
C GLU A 410 -7.77 0.48 -22.16
N ASP A 411 -7.52 0.71 -20.87
CA ASP A 411 -6.63 -0.14 -20.10
C ASP A 411 -7.45 -1.31 -19.54
N GLY A 412 -7.65 -2.35 -20.37
CA GLY A 412 -8.20 -3.66 -20.00
C GLY A 412 -7.38 -4.45 -18.96
N ALA A 413 -6.67 -3.76 -18.08
CA ALA A 413 -6.24 -4.31 -16.81
C ALA A 413 -7.45 -4.23 -15.87
N ALA A 414 -7.87 -5.39 -15.35
CA ALA A 414 -8.78 -5.41 -14.21
C ALA A 414 -8.27 -4.41 -13.16
N GLU A 415 -9.12 -3.48 -12.74
CA GLU A 415 -8.85 -2.73 -11.53
C GLU A 415 -8.49 -3.75 -10.43
N PRO A 416 -7.43 -3.54 -9.62
CA PRO A 416 -7.63 -3.82 -8.22
C PRO A 416 -8.77 -2.87 -7.84
N ILE A 417 -9.97 -3.44 -7.81
CA ILE A 417 -11.18 -2.78 -7.39
C ILE A 417 -10.87 -2.15 -6.03
N TYR A 418 -10.55 -0.85 -6.02
CA TYR A 418 -10.70 -0.01 -4.84
C TYR A 418 -12.17 0.48 -4.76
N ASP A 419 -13.10 -0.18 -5.46
CA ASP A 419 -14.51 -0.24 -5.03
C ASP A 419 -14.69 -1.35 -4.00
N ARG A 420 -14.10 -1.12 -2.84
CA ARG A 420 -14.85 -1.35 -1.62
C ARG A 420 -14.55 -0.14 -0.76
N ARG A 421 -15.57 0.70 -0.55
CA ARG A 421 -15.82 1.01 0.85
C ARG A 421 -15.82 -0.33 1.56
N SER A 422 -14.88 -0.55 2.47
CA SER A 422 -14.85 -1.80 3.25
C SER A 422 -16.28 -2.09 3.72
N ASP A 423 -16.70 -3.36 3.81
CA ASP A 423 -17.99 -3.69 4.44
C ASP A 423 -18.08 -3.03 5.84
N ALA A 424 -16.93 -2.76 6.48
CA ALA A 424 -16.79 -1.93 7.68
C ALA A 424 -17.18 -0.45 7.51
N GLU A 425 -16.87 0.20 6.39
CA GLU A 425 -17.31 1.59 6.09
C GLU A 425 -18.82 1.65 5.82
N GLN A 426 -19.41 0.59 5.24
CA GLN A 426 -20.87 0.48 5.09
C GLN A 426 -21.56 0.22 6.45
N VAL A 427 -20.97 -0.60 7.32
CA VAL A 427 -21.49 -0.87 8.68
C VAL A 427 -21.35 0.35 9.60
N ILE A 428 -20.29 1.16 9.46
CA ILE A 428 -20.11 2.42 10.22
C ILE A 428 -21.18 3.45 9.87
N LEU A 429 -21.59 3.56 8.60
CA LEU A 429 -22.70 4.44 8.21
C LEU A 429 -24.05 3.89 8.69
N LEU A 430 -24.26 2.56 8.63
CA LEU A 430 -25.47 1.91 9.14
C LEU A 430 -25.60 2.00 10.67
N HIS A 431 -24.49 1.99 11.42
CA HIS A 431 -24.51 2.17 12.89
C HIS A 431 -24.60 3.63 13.34
N ARG A 432 -24.24 4.58 12.47
CA ARG A 432 -24.39 6.02 12.71
C ARG A 432 -25.84 6.49 12.61
N ASP A 433 -26.66 5.77 11.84
CA ASP A 433 -28.10 6.03 11.75
C ASP A 433 -28.90 5.31 12.86
N THR A 434 -28.47 4.14 13.35
CA THR A 434 -29.14 3.48 14.49
C THR A 434 -28.90 4.19 15.83
N THR A 435 -27.75 4.84 16.02
CA THR A 435 -27.49 5.68 17.21
C THR A 435 -28.17 7.05 17.17
N ARG A 436 -28.63 7.52 16.00
CA ARG A 436 -29.52 8.69 15.89
C ARG A 436 -31.00 8.34 16.10
N LEU A 437 -31.41 7.11 15.78
CA LEU A 437 -32.78 6.62 16.00
C LEU A 437 -33.03 6.13 17.44
N SER A 438 -32.00 5.76 18.20
CA SER A 438 -32.14 5.37 19.62
C SER A 438 -32.12 6.55 20.60
N ALA A 439 -31.95 7.79 20.11
CA ALA A 439 -31.91 9.00 20.93
C ALA A 439 -33.22 9.84 20.85
N THR A 440 -34.25 9.35 20.16
CA THR A 440 -35.61 9.90 20.22
C THR A 440 -36.42 9.18 21.28
N ASP A 441 -36.41 9.78 22.48
CA ASP A 441 -37.43 9.79 23.53
C ASP A 441 -38.49 8.65 23.54
N PRO A 442 -38.39 7.65 24.44
CA PRO A 442 -39.41 6.61 24.61
C PRO A 442 -40.74 7.09 25.25
N SER A 443 -40.97 8.40 25.44
CA SER A 443 -42.20 8.91 26.06
C SER A 443 -43.35 9.29 25.10
N LYS A 444 -43.25 8.96 23.80
CA LYS A 444 -44.33 9.23 22.82
C LYS A 444 -44.75 8.01 22.00
N LEU A 445 -45.24 6.96 22.65
CA LEU A 445 -46.10 5.94 22.04
C LEU A 445 -47.18 5.54 23.07
N GLN A 446 -48.29 6.29 23.04
CA GLN A 446 -49.62 5.85 23.50
C GLN A 446 -50.46 5.54 22.27
#